data_AF-A0A3A2J0D9-F1
#
_entry.id   AF-A0A3A2J0D9-F1
#
_cell.length_a   1.000
_cell.length_b   1.000
_cell.length_c   1.000
_cell.angle_alpha   90.00
_cell.angle_beta   90.00
_cell.angle_gamma   90.00
#
_symmetry.space_group_name_H-M   'P 1'
#
loop_
_entity.id
_entity.type
_entity.pdbx_description
1 polymer ?
#
loop_
_entity_poly.entity_id
_entity_poly.type
_entity_poly.pdbx_seq_one_letter_code
_entity_poly.pdbx_strand_id
1 'polypeptide(L)'
;MKSILKIIISIALCWLTTTSNAFTNDDIVNRVKELDTNKDGGVSMTEAEAGNALRIIHNFDKLDVNKDNKVTAEEIEALNK
;
A
#
# COMPACT_ATOMS: atom_id res chain seq x y z
N MET A 1 21.08 -34.87 -21.51
CA MET A 1 21.39 -33.41 -21.44
C MET A 1 20.13 -32.54 -21.44
N LYS A 2 19.23 -32.70 -22.43
CA LYS A 2 18.00 -31.87 -22.54
C LYS A 2 17.00 -32.04 -21.39
N SER A 3 16.93 -33.22 -20.75
CA SER A 3 16.00 -33.47 -19.62
C SER A 3 16.49 -32.92 -18.28
N ILE A 4 17.80 -32.83 -18.06
CA ILE A 4 18.39 -32.31 -16.81
C ILE A 4 18.28 -30.77 -16.78
N LEU A 5 18.45 -30.13 -17.95
CA LEU A 5 18.29 -28.69 -18.13
C LEU A 5 16.86 -28.21 -17.80
N LYS A 6 15.84 -29.02 -18.10
CA LYS A 6 14.43 -28.72 -17.79
C LYS A 6 14.12 -28.73 -16.29
N ILE A 7 14.76 -29.63 -15.52
CA ILE A 7 14.56 -29.73 -14.07
C ILE A 7 15.16 -28.50 -13.36
N ILE A 8 16.36 -28.08 -13.77
CA ILE A 8 17.03 -26.90 -13.17
C ILE A 8 16.24 -25.62 -13.49
N ILE A 9 15.75 -25.46 -14.72
CA ILE A 9 14.91 -24.33 -15.11
C ILE A 9 13.56 -24.35 -14.37
N SER A 10 12.95 -25.52 -14.15
CA SER A 10 11.67 -25.62 -13.44
C SER A 10 11.79 -25.26 -11.94
N ILE A 11 12.93 -25.52 -11.31
CA ILE A 11 13.19 -25.13 -9.91
C ILE A 11 13.48 -23.62 -9.83
N ALA A 12 14.21 -23.06 -10.81
CA ALA A 12 14.44 -21.63 -10.92
C ALA A 12 13.15 -20.83 -11.18
N LEU A 13 12.17 -21.40 -11.90
CA LEU A 13 10.87 -20.78 -12.14
C LEU A 13 9.93 -20.80 -10.92
N CYS A 14 10.24 -21.61 -9.89
CA CYS A 14 9.43 -21.72 -8.67
C CYS A 14 9.62 -20.52 -7.71
N TRP A 15 10.53 -19.59 -8.02
CA TRP A 15 10.72 -18.35 -7.24
C TRP A 15 9.94 -17.15 -7.78
N LEU A 16 9.14 -17.29 -8.86
CA LEU A 16 8.29 -16.19 -9.34
C LEU A 16 6.86 -16.23 -8.77
N THR A 17 6.54 -17.25 -7.97
CA THR A 17 5.22 -17.37 -7.35
C THR A 17 5.35 -17.56 -5.85
N THR A 18 6.02 -16.64 -5.16
CA THR A 18 5.76 -16.48 -3.73
C THR A 18 6.00 -15.04 -3.31
N THR A 19 4.94 -14.25 -3.33
CA THR A 19 4.48 -13.46 -2.17
C THR A 19 3.10 -12.92 -2.53
N SER A 20 2.10 -13.80 -2.57
CA SER A 20 0.72 -13.36 -2.32
C SER A 20 0.59 -13.09 -0.82
N ASN A 21 1.09 -11.93 -0.41
CA ASN A 21 0.69 -11.22 0.81
C ASN A 21 0.12 -9.90 0.27
N ALA A 22 -1.15 -9.58 0.42
CA ALA A 22 -1.72 -9.31 1.71
C ALA A 22 -3.16 -9.81 1.77
N PHE A 23 -3.39 -10.73 2.69
CA PHE A 23 -4.70 -10.90 3.29
C PHE A 23 -4.95 -9.61 4.10
N THR A 24 -5.98 -8.87 3.71
CA THR A 24 -6.64 -7.75 4.41
C THR A 24 -5.82 -6.46 4.63
N ASN A 25 -5.52 -5.75 3.54
CA ASN A 25 -5.38 -4.28 3.55
C ASN A 25 -6.47 -3.58 2.70
N ASP A 26 -7.40 -4.34 2.10
CA ASP A 26 -8.38 -3.80 1.16
C ASP A 26 -9.29 -2.73 1.77
N ASP A 27 -9.69 -2.84 3.03
CA ASP A 27 -10.62 -1.86 3.62
C ASP A 27 -9.97 -0.49 3.86
N ILE A 28 -8.73 -0.47 4.35
CA ILE A 28 -7.97 0.78 4.53
C ILE A 28 -7.60 1.35 3.16
N VAL A 29 -7.13 0.51 2.25
CA VAL A 29 -6.76 0.91 0.89
C VAL A 29 -7.97 1.42 0.11
N ASN A 30 -9.15 0.81 0.24
CA ASN A 30 -10.37 1.28 -0.40
C ASN A 30 -10.83 2.61 0.20
N ARG A 31 -10.71 2.79 1.52
CA ARG A 31 -11.06 4.07 2.16
C ARG A 31 -10.11 5.20 1.77
N VAL A 32 -8.82 4.90 1.68
CA VAL A 32 -7.80 5.84 1.17
C VAL A 32 -8.08 6.13 -0.30
N LYS A 33 -8.39 5.12 -1.12
CA LYS A 33 -8.76 5.29 -2.55
C LYS A 33 -10.06 6.06 -2.78
N GLU A 34 -11.02 5.99 -1.86
CA GLU A 34 -12.26 6.78 -1.92
C GLU A 34 -11.99 8.28 -1.68
N LEU A 35 -10.95 8.60 -0.91
CA LEU A 35 -10.55 9.97 -0.58
C LEU A 35 -9.52 10.52 -1.59
N ASP A 36 -8.66 9.63 -2.10
CA ASP A 36 -7.65 9.88 -3.13
C ASP A 36 -8.32 10.22 -4.47
N THR A 37 -8.53 11.52 -4.67
CA THR A 37 -9.23 12.07 -5.84
C THR A 37 -8.28 12.12 -7.03
N ASN A 38 -7.00 12.37 -6.79
CA ASN A 38 -5.97 12.49 -7.81
C ASN A 38 -5.37 11.12 -8.25
N LYS A 39 -5.66 10.05 -7.50
CA LYS A 39 -5.19 8.66 -7.70
C LYS A 39 -3.67 8.52 -7.64
N ASP A 40 -3.02 9.31 -6.80
CA ASP A 40 -1.57 9.27 -6.62
C ASP A 40 -1.09 8.21 -5.62
N GLY A 41 -2.02 7.54 -4.94
CA GLY A 41 -1.74 6.49 -3.95
C GLY A 41 -1.66 6.99 -2.50
N GLY A 42 -1.94 8.28 -2.26
CA GLY A 42 -2.05 8.86 -0.93
C GLY A 42 -3.24 9.80 -0.79
N VAL A 43 -3.51 10.24 0.44
CA VAL A 43 -4.52 11.25 0.74
C VAL A 43 -3.80 12.49 1.23
N SER A 44 -3.84 13.55 0.43
CA SER A 44 -3.33 14.86 0.85
C SER A 44 -4.24 15.51 1.90
N MET A 45 -3.74 16.51 2.63
CA MET A 45 -4.55 17.29 3.59
C MET A 45 -5.85 17.83 2.95
N THR A 46 -5.74 18.35 1.72
CA THR A 46 -6.88 18.88 0.95
C THR A 46 -7.91 17.80 0.63
N GLU A 47 -7.46 16.60 0.27
CA GLU A 47 -8.34 15.47 -0.02
C GLU A 47 -8.96 14.87 1.25
N ALA A 48 -8.20 14.84 2.35
CA ALA A 48 -8.72 14.47 3.66
C ALA A 48 -9.80 15.45 4.12
N GLU A 49 -9.60 16.76 3.93
CA GLU A 49 -10.60 17.80 4.19
C GLU A 49 -11.83 17.65 3.28
N ALA A 50 -11.63 17.46 1.98
CA ALA A 50 -12.71 17.29 1.01
C ALA A 50 -13.57 16.04 1.29
N GLY A 51 -12.93 14.94 1.67
CA GLY A 51 -13.59 13.68 2.02
C GLY A 51 -14.01 13.58 3.49
N ASN A 52 -13.87 14.65 4.27
CA ASN A 52 -14.25 14.74 5.67
C ASN A 52 -13.61 13.64 6.55
N ALA A 53 -12.37 13.29 6.24
CA ALA A 53 -11.58 12.27 6.90
C ALA A 53 -10.96 12.82 8.19
N LEU A 54 -11.80 13.19 9.17
CA LEU A 54 -11.40 13.80 10.44
C LEU A 54 -10.30 13.02 11.19
N ARG A 55 -10.27 11.69 11.06
CA ARG A 55 -9.22 10.84 11.65
C ARG A 55 -7.83 11.09 11.06
N ILE A 56 -7.77 11.32 9.74
CA ILE A 56 -6.52 11.61 9.04
C ILE A 56 -6.12 13.05 9.34
N ILE A 57 -7.04 14.01 9.25
CA ILE A 57 -6.76 15.43 9.54
C ILE A 57 -6.21 15.62 10.97
N HIS A 58 -6.86 15.04 11.98
CA HIS A 58 -6.41 15.20 13.38
C HIS A 58 -5.09 14.50 13.69
N ASN A 59 -4.73 13.48 12.92
CA ASN A 59 -3.50 12.74 13.13
C ASN A 59 -2.52 12.93 11.96
N PHE A 60 -2.70 13.95 11.13
CA PHE A 60 -1.95 14.10 9.88
C PHE A 60 -0.46 14.18 10.17
N ASP A 61 -0.05 15.02 11.12
CA ASP A 61 1.33 15.15 11.58
C ASP A 61 1.93 13.85 12.16
N LYS A 62 1.08 12.93 12.63
CA LYS A 62 1.52 11.63 13.17
C LYS A 62 1.57 10.56 12.09
N LEU A 63 0.71 10.68 11.08
CA LEU A 63 0.58 9.75 9.96
C LEU A 63 1.63 10.03 8.89
N ASP A 64 1.86 11.30 8.58
CA ASP A 64 2.87 11.80 7.65
C ASP A 64 4.26 11.78 8.30
N VAL A 65 4.84 10.57 8.38
CA VAL A 65 6.17 10.36 8.96
C VAL A 65 7.26 10.93 8.04
N ASN A 66 7.03 10.90 6.73
CA ASN A 66 8.01 11.31 5.73
C ASN A 66 7.98 12.84 5.43
N LYS A 67 6.94 13.54 5.89
CA LYS A 67 6.67 14.98 5.73
C LYS A 67 6.47 15.44 4.29
N ASP A 68 5.85 14.61 3.46
CA ASP A 68 5.56 14.91 2.06
C ASP A 68 4.20 15.59 1.86
N ASN A 69 3.48 15.90 2.95
CA ASN A 69 2.15 16.51 2.95
C ASN A 69 1.08 15.63 2.30
N LYS A 70 1.26 14.31 2.34
CA LYS A 70 0.21 13.32 2.10
C LYS A 70 0.35 12.18 3.11
N VAL A 71 -0.72 11.41 3.26
CA VAL A 71 -0.71 10.20 4.07
C VAL A 71 -1.01 9.04 3.14
N THR A 72 -0.06 8.12 2.98
CA THR A 72 -0.28 6.91 2.18
C THR A 72 -0.84 5.77 3.02
N ALA A 73 -1.44 4.79 2.36
CA ALA A 73 -1.89 3.57 3.04
C ALA A 73 -0.70 2.83 3.70
N GLU A 74 0.50 2.92 3.11
CA GLU A 74 1.71 2.31 3.69
C GLU A 74 2.11 2.97 5.00
N GLU A 75 1.93 4.28 5.14
CA GLU A 75 2.26 5.01 6.38
C GLU A 75 1.26 4.72 7.49
N ILE A 76 -0.03 4.61 7.16
CA ILE A 76 -1.06 4.18 8.10
C ILE A 76 -0.78 2.75 8.58
N GLU A 77 -0.40 1.85 7.65
CA GLU A 77 -0.05 0.47 7.99
C GLU A 77 1.23 0.39 8.82
N ALA A 78 2.25 1.20 8.50
CA ALA A 78 3.51 1.26 9.24
C ALA A 78 3.31 1.70 10.70
N LEU A 79 2.31 2.54 10.97
CA LEU A 79 1.96 2.98 12.33
C LEU A 79 1.12 1.99 13.13
N ASN A 80 0.42 1.07 12.46
CA ASN A 80 -0.41 0.04 13.10
C ASN A 80 0.38 -1.23 13.45
N LYS A 81 1.70 -1.23 13.25
CA LYS A 81 2.59 -2.36 13.46
C LYS A 81 3.49 -2.16 14.68
#